data_AF-A0A7J3GCR6-F1
#
_entry.id   AF-A0A7J3GCR6-F1
#
_cell.length_a   1.000
_cell.length_b   1.000
_cell.length_c   1.000
_cell.angle_alpha   90.00
_cell.angle_beta   90.00
_cell.angle_gamma   90.00
#
_symmetry.space_group_name_H-M   'P 1'
#
loop_
_entity.id
_entity.type
_entity.pdbx_description
1 polymer ?
#
loop_
_entity_poly.entity_id
_entity_poly.type
_entity_poly.pdbx_seq_one_letter_code
_entity_poly.pdbx_strand_id
1 'polypeptide(L)'
;MPWDGEGAQVRASEYIMEIIAGHDLKELQELGRLARIRNISVIKVDGTLMGPLMATCLSIADAYERSARIDLSLKKSIEVAINEIYDGVSKAFDKIDAARAALSIKMGILYAGGDDAVIFAPSWASPLIALILGKEFLHHLGCVRGLSIGIAAASPKASIWALVDAASELMHKAKEEARKKIEKELVESTICFDIVEAGDLSGSTIRERFETLKREKLTAQPFSTESFEGMLCKILGLSVPEYSEIARLSYLSSRNIEILRKYFSGSVKDNLIRQVSEIQHVLKNTRHAISEVLQAAKSMITKAENVKGYERYVFPLAYIYACRQIARIKRANSYEFVKSLIPDNLDSPSSLSDVDRLIKIIGGGVI
;
A
#
# COMPACT_ATOMS: atom_id res chain seq x y z
N MET A 1 23.17 10.87 13.26
CA MET A 1 24.53 10.31 13.14
C MET A 1 24.98 10.47 11.71
N PRO A 2 26.20 10.93 11.45
CA PRO A 2 26.74 10.99 10.08
C PRO A 2 26.85 9.57 9.53
N TRP A 3 26.35 9.38 8.31
CA TRP A 3 26.45 8.12 7.57
C TRP A 3 27.84 7.91 6.96
N ASP A 4 28.56 9.01 6.71
CA ASP A 4 29.84 8.99 6.02
C ASP A 4 30.93 9.56 6.93
N GLY A 5 31.94 8.73 7.21
CA GLY A 5 33.16 9.07 7.95
C GLY A 5 34.29 8.10 7.58
N GLU A 6 35.55 8.51 7.76
CA GLU A 6 36.69 7.62 7.52
C GLU A 6 36.59 6.37 8.41
N GLY A 7 36.57 5.18 7.78
CA GLY A 7 36.40 3.90 8.46
C GLY A 7 34.95 3.40 8.62
N ALA A 8 33.95 4.11 8.08
CA ALA A 8 32.56 3.64 8.13
C ALA A 8 32.34 2.38 7.27
N GLN A 9 31.82 1.31 7.87
CA GLN A 9 31.44 0.06 7.19
C GLN A 9 30.20 0.19 6.29
N VAL A 10 29.40 1.23 6.47
CA VAL A 10 28.18 1.52 5.71
C VAL A 10 28.26 2.96 5.24
N ARG A 11 28.15 3.19 3.93
CA ARG A 11 28.16 4.53 3.33
C ARG A 11 26.78 4.88 2.80
N ALA A 12 26.32 6.12 2.99
CA ALA A 12 24.97 6.52 2.53
C ALA A 12 24.83 6.36 1.01
N SER A 13 25.86 6.69 0.25
CA SER A 13 25.87 6.62 -1.21
C SER A 13 25.66 5.21 -1.76
N GLU A 14 26.02 4.17 -1.00
CA GLU A 14 25.91 2.77 -1.41
C GLU A 14 24.54 2.16 -1.06
N TYR A 15 23.84 2.73 -0.07
CA TYR A 15 22.61 2.18 0.51
C TYR A 15 21.41 3.13 0.40
N ILE A 16 21.43 4.06 -0.58
CA ILE A 16 20.37 5.08 -0.74
C ILE A 16 18.98 4.42 -0.79
N MET A 17 18.84 3.32 -1.53
CA MET A 17 17.56 2.62 -1.73
C MET A 17 17.07 1.97 -0.44
N GLU A 18 17.97 1.36 0.33
CA GLU A 18 17.65 0.77 1.62
C GLU A 18 17.31 1.84 2.66
N ILE A 19 17.97 3.00 2.62
CA ILE A 19 17.64 4.14 3.49
C ILE A 19 16.24 4.68 3.14
N ILE A 20 15.89 4.79 1.85
CA ILE A 20 14.52 5.16 1.43
C ILE A 20 13.51 4.08 1.83
N ALA A 21 13.87 2.79 1.75
CA ALA A 21 13.05 1.70 2.26
C ALA A 21 12.86 1.73 3.80
N GLY A 22 13.57 2.64 4.49
CA GLY A 22 13.43 2.92 5.90
C GLY A 22 14.33 2.07 6.79
N HIS A 23 15.46 1.58 6.28
CA HIS A 23 16.49 0.94 7.10
C HIS A 23 17.26 1.95 7.95
N ASP A 24 17.59 1.57 9.18
CA ASP A 24 18.57 2.30 9.98
C ASP A 24 19.98 1.69 9.87
N LEU A 25 20.98 2.39 10.42
CA LEU A 25 22.38 1.96 10.37
C LEU A 25 22.61 0.59 11.02
N LYS A 26 21.92 0.29 12.14
CA LYS A 26 22.06 -0.99 12.86
C LYS A 26 21.46 -2.12 12.03
N GLU A 27 20.34 -1.86 11.37
CA GLU A 27 19.70 -2.83 10.48
C GLU A 27 20.56 -3.13 9.25
N LEU A 28 21.19 -2.11 8.67
CA LEU A 28 22.10 -2.27 7.54
C LEU A 28 23.33 -3.12 7.88
N GLN A 29 23.91 -2.92 9.07
CA GLN A 29 25.01 -3.74 9.58
C GLN A 29 24.64 -5.22 9.78
N GLU A 30 23.35 -5.52 9.98
CA GLU A 30 22.84 -6.86 10.25
C GLU A 30 22.08 -7.49 9.07
N LEU A 31 22.12 -6.85 7.90
CA LEU A 31 21.49 -7.36 6.67
C LEU A 31 22.01 -8.74 6.32
N GLY A 32 21.07 -9.67 6.07
CA GLY A 32 21.40 -11.05 5.72
C GLY A 32 21.77 -11.95 6.91
N ARG A 33 21.81 -11.41 8.14
CA ARG A 33 21.96 -12.19 9.38
C ARG A 33 20.65 -12.21 10.17
N LEU A 34 20.29 -11.06 10.74
CA LEU A 34 19.08 -10.87 11.55
C LEU A 34 18.09 -9.93 10.87
N ALA A 35 18.58 -9.01 10.04
CA ALA A 35 17.74 -8.07 9.32
C ALA A 35 17.32 -8.62 7.97
N ARG A 36 16.00 -8.62 7.75
CA ARG A 36 15.40 -8.79 6.42
C ARG A 36 15.45 -7.44 5.71
N ILE A 37 15.69 -7.50 4.40
CA ILE A 37 15.61 -6.33 3.54
C ILE A 37 14.15 -5.87 3.50
N ARG A 38 13.93 -4.58 3.79
CA ARG A 38 12.62 -3.95 3.72
C ARG A 38 12.29 -3.61 2.28
N ASN A 39 11.04 -3.78 1.91
CA ASN A 39 10.57 -3.41 0.59
C ASN A 39 10.51 -1.89 0.42
N ILE A 40 10.84 -1.45 -0.78
CA ILE A 40 10.62 -0.09 -1.26
C ILE A 40 9.38 -0.08 -2.15
N SER A 41 8.72 1.05 -2.25
CA SER A 41 7.62 1.29 -3.18
C SER A 41 7.84 2.53 -4.01
N VAL A 42 7.38 2.49 -5.27
CA VAL A 42 7.18 3.66 -6.11
C VAL A 42 5.70 4.00 -6.09
N ILE A 43 5.39 5.25 -5.76
CA ILE A 43 4.07 5.86 -5.87
C ILE A 43 4.13 6.80 -7.06
N LYS A 44 3.29 6.54 -8.06
CA LYS A 44 3.09 7.44 -9.19
C LYS A 44 1.68 8.02 -9.17
N VAL A 45 1.61 9.31 -9.38
CA VAL A 45 0.39 10.12 -9.27
C VAL A 45 0.22 10.92 -10.54
N ASP A 46 -1.02 11.03 -11.01
CA ASP A 46 -1.42 11.86 -12.15
C ASP A 46 -2.86 12.38 -11.95
N GLY A 47 -3.09 13.65 -12.32
CA GLY A 47 -4.38 14.30 -12.18
C GLY A 47 -5.44 13.79 -13.15
N THR A 48 -6.60 13.40 -12.63
CA THR A 48 -7.69 12.92 -13.50
C THR A 48 -8.34 14.09 -14.23
N LEU A 49 -8.20 14.12 -15.57
CA LEU A 49 -8.85 15.10 -16.46
C LEU A 49 -8.52 16.57 -16.11
N MET A 50 -7.26 16.85 -15.76
CA MET A 50 -6.79 18.23 -15.53
C MET A 50 -6.77 19.08 -16.80
N GLY A 51 -6.48 18.49 -17.96
CA GLY A 51 -6.55 19.18 -19.25
C GLY A 51 -7.93 19.84 -19.50
N PRO A 52 -9.04 19.07 -19.46
CA PRO A 52 -10.38 19.64 -19.54
C PRO A 52 -10.70 20.67 -18.44
N LEU A 53 -10.20 20.47 -17.21
CA LEU A 53 -10.34 21.47 -16.14
C LEU A 53 -9.66 22.79 -16.52
N MET A 54 -8.47 22.74 -17.10
CA MET A 54 -7.75 23.94 -17.57
C MET A 54 -8.38 24.55 -18.84
N ALA A 55 -8.92 23.74 -19.73
CA ALA A 55 -9.56 24.21 -20.96
C ALA A 55 -10.83 25.05 -20.71
N THR A 56 -11.45 24.93 -19.52
CA THR A 56 -12.63 25.69 -19.12
C THR A 56 -12.31 26.99 -18.36
N CYS A 57 -11.07 27.48 -18.45
CA CYS A 57 -10.69 28.76 -17.86
C CYS A 57 -11.36 29.93 -18.61
N LEU A 58 -11.88 30.90 -17.87
CA LEU A 58 -12.56 32.08 -18.44
C LEU A 58 -11.60 33.21 -18.83
N SER A 59 -10.40 33.23 -18.24
CA SER A 59 -9.39 34.27 -18.47
C SER A 59 -7.98 33.74 -18.17
N ILE A 60 -6.96 34.52 -18.52
CA ILE A 60 -5.56 34.22 -18.17
C ILE A 60 -5.37 34.19 -16.65
N ALA A 61 -6.05 35.06 -15.90
CA ALA A 61 -5.99 35.07 -14.44
C ALA A 61 -6.58 33.78 -13.85
N ASP A 62 -7.72 33.31 -14.35
CA ASP A 62 -8.34 32.04 -13.94
C ASP A 62 -7.42 30.85 -14.25
N ALA A 63 -6.79 30.83 -15.44
CA ALA A 63 -5.81 29.81 -15.79
C ALA A 63 -4.61 29.80 -14.84
N TYR A 64 -4.07 30.98 -14.47
CA TYR A 64 -2.99 31.08 -13.49
C TYR A 64 -3.42 30.57 -12.11
N GLU A 65 -4.60 30.98 -11.62
CA GLU A 65 -5.11 30.56 -10.32
C GLU A 65 -5.38 29.06 -10.25
N ARG A 66 -5.97 28.45 -11.28
CA ARG A 66 -6.19 27.01 -11.33
C ARG A 66 -4.87 26.25 -11.38
N SER A 67 -3.91 26.69 -12.20
CA SER A 67 -2.58 26.07 -12.26
C SER A 67 -1.87 26.12 -10.91
N ALA A 68 -1.86 27.28 -10.25
CA ALA A 68 -1.30 27.43 -8.92
C ALA A 68 -2.02 26.56 -7.87
N ARG A 69 -3.35 26.47 -7.94
CA ARG A 69 -4.14 25.64 -7.02
C ARG A 69 -3.84 24.16 -7.20
N ILE A 70 -3.70 23.67 -8.43
CA ILE A 70 -3.36 22.27 -8.72
C ILE A 70 -2.01 21.93 -8.08
N ASP A 71 -0.97 22.72 -8.36
CA ASP A 71 0.38 22.51 -7.83
C ASP A 71 0.42 22.59 -6.29
N LEU A 72 -0.23 23.60 -5.69
CA LEU A 72 -0.30 23.75 -4.24
C LEU A 72 -1.10 22.62 -3.58
N SER A 73 -2.15 22.10 -4.22
CA SER A 73 -2.96 21.00 -3.68
C SER A 73 -2.13 19.73 -3.55
N LEU A 74 -1.30 19.43 -4.55
CA LEU A 74 -0.40 18.27 -4.55
C LEU A 74 0.71 18.42 -3.50
N LYS A 75 1.34 19.60 -3.41
CA LYS A 75 2.41 19.83 -2.42
C LYS A 75 1.89 19.78 -0.99
N LYS A 76 0.72 20.37 -0.73
CA LYS A 76 0.08 20.32 0.59
C LYS A 76 -0.33 18.90 0.97
N SER A 77 -0.86 18.10 0.04
CA SER A 77 -1.23 16.72 0.36
C SER A 77 -0.02 15.84 0.68
N ILE A 78 1.13 16.07 0.02
CA ILE A 78 2.41 15.43 0.38
C ILE A 78 2.84 15.85 1.80
N GLU A 79 2.75 17.14 2.12
CA GLU A 79 3.11 17.64 3.46
C GLU A 79 2.24 17.03 4.56
N VAL A 80 0.92 16.97 4.36
CA VAL A 80 0.00 16.29 5.28
C VAL A 80 0.39 14.83 5.45
N ALA A 81 0.67 14.11 4.35
CA ALA A 81 1.05 12.70 4.43
C ALA A 81 2.33 12.48 5.26
N ILE A 82 3.34 13.34 5.07
CA ILE A 82 4.59 13.27 5.83
C ILE A 82 4.35 13.57 7.32
N ASN A 83 3.50 14.56 7.64
CA ASN A 83 3.19 14.93 9.03
C ASN A 83 2.43 13.80 9.74
N GLU A 84 1.42 13.20 9.11
CA GLU A 84 0.68 12.07 9.68
C GLU A 84 1.58 10.84 9.92
N ILE A 85 2.54 10.60 9.02
CA ILE A 85 3.55 9.56 9.21
C ILE A 85 4.48 9.91 10.37
N TYR A 86 4.94 11.15 10.46
CA TYR A 86 5.78 11.60 11.58
C TYR A 86 5.05 11.43 12.91
N ASP A 87 3.78 11.83 13.00
CA ASP A 87 2.99 11.72 14.22
C ASP A 87 2.71 10.26 14.58
N GLY A 88 2.34 9.43 13.60
CA GLY A 88 2.12 8.01 13.82
C GLY A 88 3.36 7.26 14.28
N VAL A 89 4.52 7.53 13.67
CA VAL A 89 5.79 6.92 14.07
C VAL A 89 6.25 7.45 15.44
N SER A 90 6.03 8.73 15.73
CA SER A 90 6.33 9.32 17.04
C SER A 90 5.50 8.69 18.15
N LYS A 91 4.22 8.36 17.88
CA LYS A 91 3.34 7.61 18.79
C LYS A 91 3.79 6.14 18.94
N ALA A 92 4.32 5.53 17.88
CA ALA A 92 4.77 4.13 17.89
C ALA A 92 6.09 3.93 18.65
N PHE A 93 7.01 4.88 18.52
CA PHE A 93 8.42 4.69 18.88
C PHE A 93 9.01 5.95 19.52
N ASP A 94 9.73 6.76 18.76
CA ASP A 94 10.29 8.04 19.21
C ASP A 94 10.36 9.06 18.06
N LYS A 95 10.68 10.31 18.43
CA LYS A 95 10.77 11.42 17.47
C LYS A 95 11.94 11.30 16.49
N ILE A 96 12.98 10.54 16.82
CA ILE A 96 14.15 10.35 15.96
C ILE A 96 13.80 9.40 14.83
N ASP A 97 13.10 8.31 15.15
CA ASP A 97 12.58 7.35 14.18
C ASP A 97 11.48 7.97 13.31
N ALA A 98 10.64 8.84 13.88
CA ALA A 98 9.68 9.63 13.13
C ALA A 98 10.35 10.58 12.13
N ALA A 99 11.37 11.31 12.58
CA ALA A 99 12.16 12.18 11.71
C ALA A 99 12.84 11.37 10.60
N ARG A 100 13.36 10.18 10.91
CA ARG A 100 13.97 9.28 9.93
C ARG A 100 12.96 8.85 8.88
N ALA A 101 11.78 8.38 9.28
CA ALA A 101 10.72 7.98 8.34
C ALA A 101 10.30 9.14 7.42
N ALA A 102 10.10 10.33 7.97
CA ALA A 102 9.78 11.54 7.20
C ALA A 102 10.90 11.92 6.22
N LEU A 103 12.17 11.85 6.67
CA LEU A 103 13.33 12.14 5.82
C LEU A 103 13.53 11.10 4.71
N SER A 104 13.29 9.81 4.98
CA SER A 104 13.33 8.75 3.96
C SER A 104 12.34 9.03 2.83
N ILE A 105 11.12 9.48 3.16
CA ILE A 105 10.11 9.87 2.16
C ILE A 105 10.57 11.11 1.39
N LYS A 106 11.01 12.17 2.08
CA LYS A 106 11.51 13.40 1.44
C LYS A 106 12.66 13.11 0.48
N MET A 107 13.59 12.25 0.87
CA MET A 107 14.73 11.84 0.04
C MET A 107 14.30 11.02 -1.17
N GLY A 108 13.17 10.30 -1.08
CA GLY A 108 12.62 9.50 -2.17
C GLY A 108 11.75 10.27 -3.16
N ILE A 109 11.42 11.54 -2.93
CA ILE A 109 10.66 12.36 -3.89
C ILE A 109 11.58 12.65 -5.10
N LEU A 110 11.28 12.04 -6.26
CA LEU A 110 11.99 12.36 -7.50
C LEU A 110 11.50 13.67 -8.10
N TYR A 111 10.19 13.82 -8.19
CA TYR A 111 9.53 15.06 -8.60
C TYR A 111 8.10 15.10 -8.08
N ALA A 112 7.61 16.32 -7.81
CA ALA A 112 6.22 16.61 -7.51
C ALA A 112 5.92 18.03 -8.00
N GLY A 113 5.10 18.15 -9.04
CA GLY A 113 4.79 19.45 -9.63
C GLY A 113 3.59 19.39 -10.55
N GLY A 114 2.77 20.43 -10.52
CA GLY A 114 1.47 20.40 -11.19
C GLY A 114 0.59 19.32 -10.58
N ASP A 115 0.10 18.40 -11.41
CA ASP A 115 -0.75 17.27 -11.01
C ASP A 115 -0.05 15.91 -11.01
N ASP A 116 1.26 15.87 -11.33
CA ASP A 116 2.04 14.65 -11.42
C ASP A 116 3.11 14.55 -10.33
N ALA A 117 3.31 13.34 -9.80
CA ALA A 117 4.41 13.05 -8.89
C ALA A 117 4.94 11.62 -9.04
N VAL A 118 6.24 11.46 -8.75
CA VAL A 118 6.87 10.15 -8.53
C VAL A 118 7.65 10.19 -7.21
N ILE A 119 7.28 9.29 -6.31
CA ILE A 119 7.79 9.23 -4.95
C ILE A 119 8.23 7.80 -4.64
N PHE A 120 9.51 7.63 -4.30
CA PHE A 120 9.96 6.43 -3.60
C PHE A 120 9.69 6.58 -2.11
N ALA A 121 9.17 5.52 -1.51
CA ALA A 121 8.85 5.51 -0.09
C ALA A 121 9.11 4.12 0.49
N PRO A 122 9.24 4.00 1.83
CA PRO A 122 9.12 2.71 2.48
C PRO A 122 7.79 2.05 2.08
N SER A 123 7.83 0.77 1.70
CA SER A 123 6.63 0.09 1.21
C SER A 123 5.47 0.16 2.20
N TRP A 124 5.75 0.05 3.50
CA TRP A 124 4.75 0.12 4.57
C TRP A 124 4.01 1.47 4.65
N ALA A 125 4.64 2.57 4.23
CA ALA A 125 4.07 3.90 4.28
C ALA A 125 3.22 4.21 3.03
N SER A 126 3.50 3.54 1.91
CA SER A 126 2.91 3.87 0.62
C SER A 126 1.38 3.80 0.52
N PRO A 127 0.69 2.84 1.17
CA PRO A 127 -0.78 2.85 1.17
C PRO A 127 -1.34 4.12 1.82
N LEU A 128 -0.79 4.52 2.96
CA LEU A 128 -1.25 5.72 3.66
C LEU A 128 -0.94 6.99 2.85
N ILE A 129 0.25 7.08 2.26
CA ILE A 129 0.61 8.21 1.39
C ILE A 129 -0.41 8.31 0.25
N ALA A 130 -0.70 7.22 -0.47
CA ALA A 130 -1.67 7.23 -1.56
C ALA A 130 -3.08 7.65 -1.09
N LEU A 131 -3.52 7.17 0.08
CA LEU A 131 -4.81 7.54 0.66
C LEU A 131 -4.89 9.05 0.93
N ILE A 132 -3.90 9.59 1.65
CA ILE A 132 -3.85 11.01 2.02
C ILE A 132 -3.73 11.88 0.77
N LEU A 133 -2.83 11.53 -0.16
CA LEU A 133 -2.70 12.24 -1.43
C LEU A 133 -4.03 12.33 -2.16
N GLY A 134 -4.73 11.20 -2.31
CA GLY A 134 -6.01 11.16 -3.01
C GLY A 134 -7.10 11.99 -2.35
N LYS A 135 -7.19 12.00 -1.01
CA LYS A 135 -8.22 12.74 -0.26
C LYS A 135 -7.90 14.23 -0.13
N GLU A 136 -6.70 14.57 0.31
CA GLU A 136 -6.30 15.95 0.55
C GLU A 136 -6.13 16.74 -0.74
N PHE A 137 -5.66 16.10 -1.83
CA PHE A 137 -5.62 16.76 -3.14
C PHE A 137 -7.04 17.14 -3.60
N LEU A 138 -7.98 16.19 -3.53
CA LEU A 138 -9.37 16.42 -3.91
C LEU A 138 -9.97 17.56 -3.06
N HIS A 139 -9.72 17.55 -1.75
CA HIS A 139 -10.20 18.58 -0.84
C HIS A 139 -9.61 19.96 -1.15
N HIS A 140 -8.29 20.08 -1.28
CA HIS A 140 -7.60 21.34 -1.59
C HIS A 140 -7.96 21.90 -2.98
N LEU A 141 -8.31 21.04 -3.93
CA LEU A 141 -8.76 21.45 -5.25
C LEU A 141 -10.24 21.89 -5.26
N GLY A 142 -10.96 21.73 -4.15
CA GLY A 142 -12.38 22.10 -4.03
C GLY A 142 -13.33 21.02 -4.52
N CYS A 143 -12.95 19.75 -4.39
CA CYS A 143 -13.73 18.57 -4.78
C CYS A 143 -14.10 18.50 -6.27
N VAL A 144 -13.34 19.17 -7.14
CA VAL A 144 -13.62 19.23 -8.59
C VAL A 144 -12.99 18.09 -9.38
N ARG A 145 -11.78 17.64 -8.99
CA ARG A 145 -11.04 16.54 -9.64
C ARG A 145 -10.18 15.80 -8.62
N GLY A 146 -10.01 14.50 -8.84
CA GLY A 146 -9.15 13.63 -8.03
C GLY A 146 -7.83 13.27 -8.71
N LEU A 147 -7.13 12.33 -8.11
CA LEU A 147 -5.88 11.74 -8.57
C LEU A 147 -6.06 10.29 -8.99
N SER A 148 -5.25 9.87 -9.96
CA SER A 148 -5.04 8.46 -10.30
C SER A 148 -3.70 8.04 -9.71
N ILE A 149 -3.70 7.03 -8.84
CA ILE A 149 -2.52 6.66 -8.04
C ILE A 149 -2.16 5.20 -8.28
N GLY A 150 -0.89 4.95 -8.62
CA GLY A 150 -0.31 3.63 -8.79
C GLY A 150 0.79 3.37 -7.75
N ILE A 151 0.76 2.22 -7.08
CA ILE A 151 1.76 1.81 -6.09
C ILE A 151 2.39 0.49 -6.51
N ALA A 152 3.68 0.49 -6.86
CA ALA A 152 4.41 -0.73 -7.12
C ALA A 152 5.46 -0.94 -6.02
N ALA A 153 5.43 -2.10 -5.34
CA ALA A 153 6.37 -2.43 -4.28
C ALA A 153 7.25 -3.64 -4.65
N ALA A 154 8.51 -3.59 -4.25
CA ALA A 154 9.47 -4.67 -4.47
C ALA A 154 10.62 -4.60 -3.45
N SER A 155 11.50 -5.59 -3.51
CA SER A 155 12.81 -5.50 -2.85
C SER A 155 13.60 -4.28 -3.39
N PRO A 156 14.37 -3.55 -2.56
CA PRO A 156 15.28 -2.47 -2.98
C PRO A 156 16.32 -2.89 -4.02
N LYS A 157 16.58 -4.20 -4.13
CA LYS A 157 17.48 -4.77 -5.14
C LYS A 157 16.85 -4.93 -6.52
N ALA A 158 15.54 -4.74 -6.64
CA ALA A 158 14.84 -4.84 -7.92
C ALA A 158 15.21 -3.67 -8.84
N SER A 159 15.00 -3.85 -10.15
CA SER A 159 15.21 -2.79 -11.13
C SER A 159 14.31 -1.59 -10.86
N ILE A 160 14.92 -0.43 -10.58
CA ILE A 160 14.23 0.84 -10.34
C ILE A 160 13.35 1.22 -11.55
N TRP A 161 13.90 1.07 -12.75
CA TRP A 161 13.19 1.39 -13.99
C TRP A 161 11.97 0.48 -14.20
N ALA A 162 12.11 -0.81 -13.91
CA ALA A 162 10.98 -1.73 -13.96
C ALA A 162 9.89 -1.33 -12.94
N LEU A 163 10.30 -0.97 -11.72
CA LEU A 163 9.36 -0.57 -10.67
C LEU A 163 8.60 0.73 -11.00
N VAL A 164 9.27 1.71 -11.61
CA VAL A 164 8.63 2.95 -12.11
C VAL A 164 7.68 2.67 -13.27
N ASP A 165 8.04 1.78 -14.18
CA ASP A 165 7.18 1.32 -15.27
C ASP A 165 5.94 0.58 -14.73
N ALA A 166 6.12 -0.30 -13.75
CA ALA A 166 5.02 -0.98 -13.05
C ALA A 166 4.07 0.01 -12.35
N ALA A 167 4.60 0.99 -11.61
CA ALA A 167 3.79 2.02 -10.97
C ALA A 167 3.02 2.86 -12.01
N SER A 168 3.62 3.10 -13.18
CA SER A 168 2.98 3.80 -14.30
C SER A 168 1.81 3.01 -14.86
N GLU A 169 1.97 1.71 -15.12
CA GLU A 169 0.88 0.85 -15.60
C GLU A 169 -0.27 0.80 -14.58
N LEU A 170 0.04 0.66 -13.28
CA LEU A 170 -0.99 0.68 -12.23
C LEU A 170 -1.75 2.02 -12.17
N MET A 171 -1.04 3.14 -12.26
CA MET A 171 -1.63 4.48 -12.33
C MET A 171 -2.50 4.66 -13.58
N HIS A 172 -2.09 4.10 -14.73
CA HIS A 172 -2.94 4.07 -15.93
C HIS A 172 -4.24 3.30 -15.71
N LYS A 173 -4.19 2.11 -15.07
CA LYS A 173 -5.40 1.36 -14.71
C LYS A 173 -6.31 2.15 -13.77
N ALA A 174 -5.74 2.87 -12.79
CA ALA A 174 -6.48 3.77 -11.91
C ALA A 174 -7.14 4.92 -12.70
N LYS A 175 -6.44 5.49 -13.68
CA LYS A 175 -6.90 6.60 -14.53
C LYS A 175 -8.05 6.19 -15.45
N GLU A 176 -8.03 4.98 -16.00
CA GLU A 176 -9.13 4.43 -16.79
C GLU A 176 -10.43 4.33 -15.97
N GLU A 177 -10.35 3.90 -14.71
CA GLU A 177 -11.52 3.79 -13.83
C GLU A 177 -12.00 5.17 -13.37
N ALA A 178 -11.09 6.08 -13.03
CA ALA A 178 -11.46 7.44 -12.62
C ALA A 178 -12.22 8.19 -13.71
N ARG A 179 -11.85 8.01 -14.99
CA ARG A 179 -12.58 8.60 -16.13
C ARG A 179 -14.02 8.10 -16.23
N LYS A 180 -14.23 6.78 -16.11
CA LYS A 180 -15.57 6.17 -16.11
C LYS A 180 -16.45 6.66 -14.95
N LYS A 181 -15.84 6.96 -13.80
CA LYS A 181 -16.55 7.53 -12.64
C LYS A 181 -16.97 8.98 -12.88
N ILE A 182 -16.10 9.79 -13.48
CA ILE A 182 -16.42 11.19 -13.80
C ILE A 182 -17.56 11.28 -14.83
N GLU A 183 -17.62 10.36 -15.80
CA GLU A 183 -18.77 10.25 -16.72
C GLU A 183 -20.10 9.99 -15.99
N LYS A 184 -20.04 9.44 -14.77
CA LYS A 184 -21.18 9.22 -13.87
C LYS A 184 -21.29 10.30 -12.79
N GLU A 185 -20.63 11.45 -12.99
CA GLU A 185 -20.59 12.59 -12.07
C GLU A 185 -19.99 12.27 -10.68
N LEU A 186 -19.24 11.18 -10.56
CA LEU A 186 -18.52 10.81 -9.34
C LEU A 186 -17.08 11.32 -9.42
N VAL A 187 -16.75 12.30 -8.57
CA VAL A 187 -15.41 12.87 -8.47
C VAL A 187 -14.68 12.24 -7.29
N GLU A 188 -13.81 11.28 -7.59
CA GLU A 188 -13.01 10.58 -6.59
C GLU A 188 -11.60 10.34 -7.10
N SER A 189 -10.66 10.20 -6.17
CA SER A 189 -9.32 9.67 -6.47
C SER A 189 -9.36 8.14 -6.47
N THR A 190 -8.58 7.52 -7.37
CA THR A 190 -8.50 6.06 -7.51
C THR A 190 -7.10 5.53 -7.24
N ILE A 191 -7.02 4.36 -6.62
CA ILE A 191 -5.76 3.74 -6.19
C ILE A 191 -5.68 2.32 -6.76
N CYS A 192 -4.52 2.00 -7.35
CA CYS A 192 -4.16 0.67 -7.82
C CYS A 192 -2.75 0.32 -7.30
N PHE A 193 -2.53 -0.92 -6.91
CA PHE A 193 -1.32 -1.37 -6.25
C PHE A 193 -0.97 -2.83 -6.55
N ASP A 194 0.32 -3.12 -6.57
CA ASP A 194 0.84 -4.49 -6.63
C ASP A 194 2.22 -4.59 -5.96
N ILE A 195 2.62 -5.81 -5.66
CA ILE A 195 3.90 -6.12 -5.02
C ILE A 195 4.51 -7.40 -5.61
N VAL A 196 5.84 -7.43 -5.66
CA VAL A 196 6.62 -8.64 -5.94
C VAL A 196 7.61 -8.91 -4.81
N GLU A 197 7.67 -10.16 -4.35
CA GLU A 197 8.66 -10.60 -3.35
C GLU A 197 9.94 -11.13 -3.99
N ALA A 198 9.84 -11.70 -5.20
CA ALA A 198 10.96 -12.21 -5.99
C ALA A 198 10.70 -12.06 -7.50
N GLY A 199 11.74 -11.65 -8.23
CA GLY A 199 11.68 -11.37 -9.67
C GLY A 199 11.45 -9.88 -9.97
N ASP A 200 11.34 -9.57 -11.26
CA ASP A 200 11.12 -8.21 -11.73
C ASP A 200 9.63 -7.90 -11.86
N LEU A 201 9.26 -6.68 -11.47
CA LEU A 201 7.91 -6.14 -11.65
C LEU A 201 8.00 -5.01 -12.67
N SER A 202 7.64 -5.29 -13.92
CA SER A 202 7.53 -4.29 -14.99
C SER A 202 6.07 -4.00 -15.34
N GLY A 203 5.81 -2.97 -16.15
CA GLY A 203 4.47 -2.63 -16.63
C GLY A 203 3.82 -3.76 -17.42
N SER A 204 4.59 -4.51 -18.23
CA SER A 204 4.05 -5.68 -18.94
C SER A 204 3.59 -6.79 -18.00
N THR A 205 4.38 -7.07 -16.95
CA THR A 205 4.04 -8.07 -15.93
C THR A 205 2.82 -7.64 -15.12
N ILE A 206 2.72 -6.36 -14.76
CA ILE A 206 1.53 -5.79 -14.12
C ILE A 206 0.30 -6.00 -14.99
N ARG A 207 0.38 -5.65 -16.28
CA ARG A 207 -0.74 -5.76 -17.20
C ARG A 207 -1.26 -7.19 -17.25
N GLU A 208 -0.39 -8.16 -17.51
CA GLU A 208 -0.77 -9.58 -17.59
C GLU A 208 -1.36 -10.11 -16.28
N ARG A 209 -0.72 -9.77 -15.15
CA ARG A 209 -1.18 -10.20 -13.82
C ARG A 209 -2.52 -9.58 -13.47
N PHE A 210 -2.71 -8.29 -13.75
CA PHE A 210 -3.96 -7.57 -13.50
C PHE A 210 -5.12 -8.14 -14.32
N GLU A 211 -4.91 -8.39 -15.61
CA GLU A 211 -5.93 -9.03 -16.46
C GLU A 211 -6.25 -10.46 -16.00
N THR A 212 -5.25 -11.20 -15.53
CA THR A 212 -5.46 -12.54 -14.94
C THR A 212 -6.29 -12.47 -13.65
N LEU A 213 -5.96 -11.55 -12.74
CA LEU A 213 -6.72 -11.36 -11.50
C LEU A 213 -8.16 -10.90 -11.79
N LYS A 214 -8.37 -10.03 -12.79
CA LYS A 214 -9.71 -9.61 -13.21
C LYS A 214 -10.51 -10.77 -13.79
N ARG A 215 -9.90 -11.58 -14.67
CA ARG A 215 -10.52 -12.78 -15.24
C ARG A 215 -10.90 -13.78 -14.15
N GLU A 216 -10.04 -13.97 -13.16
CA GLU A 216 -10.30 -14.83 -11.99
C GLU A 216 -11.19 -14.17 -10.92
N LYS A 217 -11.64 -12.91 -11.12
CA LYS A 217 -12.42 -12.12 -10.14
C LYS A 217 -11.75 -12.05 -8.75
N LEU A 218 -10.41 -12.08 -8.72
CA LEU A 218 -9.58 -12.05 -7.51
C LEU A 218 -9.15 -10.64 -7.09
N THR A 219 -9.41 -9.65 -7.93
CA THR A 219 -9.13 -8.24 -7.65
C THR A 219 -10.37 -7.38 -7.89
N ALA A 220 -10.64 -6.49 -6.95
CA ALA A 220 -11.64 -5.42 -7.06
C ALA A 220 -11.01 -4.07 -7.48
N GLN A 221 -9.71 -4.05 -7.76
CA GLN A 221 -9.00 -2.85 -8.18
C GLN A 221 -9.47 -2.32 -9.55
N PRO A 222 -9.41 -0.99 -9.77
CA PRO A 222 -8.94 0.05 -8.84
C PRO A 222 -9.94 0.42 -7.72
N PHE A 223 -9.44 0.85 -6.56
CA PHE A 223 -10.28 1.29 -5.43
C PHE A 223 -10.49 2.81 -5.42
N SER A 224 -11.63 3.28 -4.90
CA SER A 224 -11.76 4.68 -4.46
C SER A 224 -10.99 4.90 -3.17
N THR A 225 -10.64 6.15 -2.85
CA THR A 225 -10.03 6.48 -1.55
C THR A 225 -10.88 6.04 -0.36
N GLU A 226 -12.21 6.12 -0.45
CA GLU A 226 -13.12 5.67 0.61
C GLU A 226 -13.07 4.14 0.80
N SER A 227 -13.21 3.38 -0.30
CA SER A 227 -13.17 1.90 -0.20
C SER A 227 -11.78 1.39 0.19
N PHE A 228 -10.72 2.06 -0.26
CA PHE A 228 -9.34 1.78 0.12
C PHE A 228 -9.07 2.07 1.60
N GLU A 229 -9.57 3.19 2.14
CA GLU A 229 -9.48 3.50 3.57
C GLU A 229 -10.21 2.46 4.42
N GLY A 230 -11.44 2.09 4.03
CA GLY A 230 -12.21 1.07 4.72
C GLY A 230 -11.48 -0.28 4.73
N MET A 231 -10.81 -0.64 3.62
CA MET A 231 -9.97 -1.83 3.55
C MET A 231 -8.76 -1.75 4.49
N LEU A 232 -8.02 -0.64 4.47
CA LEU A 232 -6.87 -0.41 5.35
C LEU A 232 -7.25 -0.49 6.83
N CYS A 233 -8.33 0.20 7.23
CA CYS A 233 -8.81 0.19 8.60
C CYS A 233 -9.18 -1.22 9.04
N LYS A 234 -9.90 -1.99 8.21
CA LYS A 234 -10.25 -3.38 8.52
C LYS A 234 -9.02 -4.28 8.66
N ILE A 235 -8.03 -4.16 7.77
CA ILE A 235 -6.77 -4.94 7.85
C ILE A 235 -6.04 -4.64 9.17
N LEU A 236 -6.01 -3.37 9.58
CA LEU A 236 -5.31 -2.90 10.77
C LEU A 236 -6.15 -3.01 12.05
N GLY A 237 -7.41 -3.43 11.96
CA GLY A 237 -8.32 -3.57 13.11
C GLY A 237 -8.81 -2.24 13.69
N LEU A 238 -8.87 -1.19 12.87
CA LEU A 238 -9.34 0.15 13.26
C LEU A 238 -10.83 0.32 13.01
N SER A 239 -11.53 0.88 14.00
CA SER A 239 -12.96 1.23 13.89
C SER A 239 -13.20 2.60 13.26
N VAL A 240 -12.23 3.51 13.38
CA VAL A 240 -12.31 4.89 12.86
C VAL A 240 -11.03 5.18 12.08
N PRO A 241 -11.12 5.83 10.91
CA PRO A 241 -9.94 6.24 10.16
C PRO A 241 -9.26 7.42 10.85
N GLU A 242 -8.13 7.16 11.51
CA GLU A 242 -7.17 8.18 11.94
C GLU A 242 -5.84 7.91 11.23
N TYR A 243 -5.40 8.85 10.39
CA TYR A 243 -4.20 8.66 9.55
C TYR A 243 -2.95 8.37 10.38
N SER A 244 -2.70 9.13 11.44
CA SER A 244 -1.59 8.86 12.34
C SER A 244 -1.66 7.48 13.01
N GLU A 245 -2.85 6.93 13.25
CA GLU A 245 -2.99 5.58 13.81
C GLU A 245 -2.74 4.50 12.74
N ILE A 246 -3.20 4.73 11.50
CA ILE A 246 -2.85 3.88 10.34
C ILE A 246 -1.33 3.88 10.14
N ALA A 247 -0.67 5.04 10.23
CA ALA A 247 0.78 5.18 10.17
C ALA A 247 1.45 4.40 11.29
N ARG A 248 0.98 4.56 12.53
CA ARG A 248 1.51 3.87 13.71
C ARG A 248 1.49 2.36 13.53
N LEU A 249 0.33 1.80 13.17
CA LEU A 249 0.17 0.36 13.01
C LEU A 249 0.97 -0.17 11.80
N SER A 250 0.97 0.54 10.67
CA SER A 250 1.76 0.16 9.49
C SER A 250 3.27 0.22 9.75
N TYR A 251 3.71 1.17 10.57
CA TYR A 251 5.10 1.23 11.01
C TYR A 251 5.46 0.00 11.84
N LEU A 252 4.63 -0.35 12.84
CA LEU A 252 4.84 -1.50 13.71
C LEU A 252 4.86 -2.83 12.94
N SER A 253 3.96 -3.02 11.96
CA SER A 253 3.94 -4.25 11.13
C SER A 253 5.23 -4.45 10.35
N SER A 254 5.92 -3.37 9.97
CA SER A 254 7.18 -3.39 9.21
C SER A 254 8.45 -3.61 10.04
N ARG A 255 8.34 -3.69 11.38
CA ARG A 255 9.51 -3.84 12.27
C ARG A 255 9.95 -5.29 12.43
N ASN A 256 11.26 -5.52 12.50
CA ASN A 256 11.80 -6.85 12.75
C ASN A 256 11.94 -7.11 14.26
N ILE A 257 11.20 -8.08 14.78
CA ILE A 257 11.19 -8.45 16.20
C ILE A 257 12.58 -8.86 16.71
N GLU A 258 13.39 -9.54 15.90
CA GLU A 258 14.72 -10.00 16.32
C GLU A 258 15.70 -8.83 16.50
N ILE A 259 15.63 -7.83 15.61
CA ILE A 259 16.40 -6.59 15.72
C ILE A 259 15.95 -5.82 16.96
N LEU A 260 14.64 -5.70 17.18
CA LEU A 260 14.09 -5.07 18.38
C LEU A 260 14.57 -5.78 19.65
N ARG A 261 14.64 -7.11 19.64
CA ARG A 261 15.18 -7.91 20.75
C ARG A 261 16.67 -7.66 20.99
N LYS A 262 17.47 -7.49 19.94
CA LYS A 262 18.92 -7.34 20.04
C LYS A 262 19.35 -5.95 20.54
N TYR A 263 18.75 -4.89 20.01
CA TYR A 263 19.29 -3.53 20.20
C TYR A 263 18.58 -2.67 21.23
N PHE A 264 17.46 -3.11 21.77
CA PHE A 264 16.71 -2.38 22.78
C PHE A 264 16.73 -3.18 24.09
N SER A 265 16.67 -2.53 25.25
CA SER A 265 16.60 -3.17 26.58
C SER A 265 15.66 -2.39 27.50
N GLY A 266 15.00 -3.06 28.46
CA GLY A 266 14.10 -2.44 29.44
C GLY A 266 12.59 -2.69 29.24
N SER A 267 11.75 -2.22 30.17
CA SER A 267 10.30 -2.52 30.21
C SER A 267 9.48 -1.91 29.05
N VAL A 268 9.89 -0.74 28.54
CA VAL A 268 9.26 -0.09 27.37
C VAL A 268 9.38 -0.96 26.12
N LYS A 269 10.49 -1.70 25.99
CA LYS A 269 10.75 -2.64 24.90
C LYS A 269 9.77 -3.80 24.90
N ASP A 270 9.45 -4.36 26.05
CA ASP A 270 8.59 -5.55 26.14
C ASP A 270 7.17 -5.24 25.66
N ASN A 271 6.66 -4.06 25.97
CA ASN A 271 5.38 -3.58 25.44
C ASN A 271 5.44 -3.42 23.91
N LEU A 272 6.48 -2.77 23.39
CA LEU A 272 6.62 -2.58 21.94
C LEU A 272 6.74 -3.91 21.19
N ILE A 273 7.59 -4.83 21.65
CA ILE A 273 7.77 -6.16 21.03
C ILE A 273 6.46 -6.91 21.04
N ARG A 274 5.70 -6.82 22.13
CA ARG A 274 4.38 -7.41 22.22
C ARG A 274 3.43 -6.81 21.18
N GLN A 275 3.36 -5.50 21.04
CA GLN A 275 2.52 -4.84 20.04
C GLN A 275 2.90 -5.24 18.60
N VAL A 276 4.20 -5.24 18.27
CA VAL A 276 4.70 -5.69 16.97
C VAL A 276 4.36 -7.15 16.72
N SER A 277 4.51 -8.01 17.73
CA SER A 277 4.17 -9.44 17.61
C SER A 277 2.67 -9.66 17.43
N GLU A 278 1.83 -8.91 18.14
CA GLU A 278 0.36 -9.01 18.05
C GLU A 278 -0.12 -8.61 16.66
N ILE A 279 0.31 -7.44 16.14
CA ILE A 279 -0.11 -6.98 14.81
C ILE A 279 0.41 -7.91 13.71
N GLN A 280 1.67 -8.33 13.77
CA GLN A 280 2.21 -9.26 12.77
C GLN A 280 1.52 -10.61 12.81
N HIS A 281 1.13 -11.10 13.99
CA HIS A 281 0.38 -12.34 14.12
C HIS A 281 -1.01 -12.24 13.48
N VAL A 282 -1.73 -11.13 13.69
CA VAL A 282 -3.04 -10.87 13.04
C VAL A 282 -2.90 -10.85 11.52
N LEU A 283 -1.92 -10.12 10.99
CA LEU A 283 -1.68 -10.00 9.56
C LEU A 283 -1.27 -11.34 8.92
N LYS A 284 -0.36 -12.10 9.56
CA LYS A 284 0.06 -13.43 9.11
C LYS A 284 -1.11 -14.43 9.10
N ASN A 285 -1.93 -14.43 10.16
CA ASN A 285 -3.10 -15.30 10.23
C ASN A 285 -4.14 -14.95 9.16
N THR A 286 -4.31 -13.67 8.87
CA THR A 286 -5.22 -13.21 7.81
C THR A 286 -4.74 -13.69 6.44
N ARG A 287 -3.45 -13.49 6.10
CA ARG A 287 -2.86 -14.01 4.86
C ARG A 287 -2.97 -15.54 4.75
N HIS A 288 -2.70 -16.23 5.85
CA HIS A 288 -2.84 -17.69 5.90
C HIS A 288 -4.29 -18.12 5.65
N ALA A 289 -5.26 -17.47 6.28
CA ALA A 289 -6.68 -17.74 6.07
C ALA A 289 -7.11 -17.49 4.62
N ILE A 290 -6.64 -16.40 3.98
CA ILE A 290 -6.89 -16.12 2.56
C ILE A 290 -6.36 -17.28 1.69
N SER A 291 -5.11 -17.68 1.89
CA SER A 291 -4.47 -18.76 1.13
C SER A 291 -5.20 -20.10 1.33
N GLU A 292 -5.50 -20.45 2.59
CA GLU A 292 -6.19 -21.69 2.95
C GLU A 292 -7.59 -21.75 2.34
N VAL A 293 -8.36 -20.67 2.43
CA VAL A 293 -9.71 -20.57 1.85
C VAL A 293 -9.68 -20.72 0.33
N LEU A 294 -8.77 -20.02 -0.35
CA LEU A 294 -8.64 -20.10 -1.81
C LEU A 294 -8.15 -21.47 -2.27
N GLN A 295 -7.17 -22.06 -1.58
CA GLN A 295 -6.64 -23.38 -1.90
C GLN A 295 -7.70 -24.46 -1.68
N ALA A 296 -8.45 -24.38 -0.58
CA ALA A 296 -9.54 -25.30 -0.29
C ALA A 296 -10.62 -25.23 -1.37
N ALA A 297 -11.06 -24.02 -1.73
CA ALA A 297 -12.04 -23.82 -2.79
C ALA A 297 -11.55 -24.39 -4.13
N LYS A 298 -10.31 -24.07 -4.54
CA LYS A 298 -9.71 -24.60 -5.79
C LYS A 298 -9.59 -26.14 -5.76
N SER A 299 -9.20 -26.73 -4.64
CA SER A 299 -9.04 -28.19 -4.50
C SER A 299 -10.35 -28.97 -4.55
N MET A 300 -11.47 -28.35 -4.17
CA MET A 300 -12.80 -28.93 -4.31
C MET A 300 -13.24 -28.95 -5.78
N ILE A 301 -12.72 -28.03 -6.61
CA ILE A 301 -13.11 -27.87 -8.00
C ILE A 301 -12.22 -28.67 -8.95
N THR A 302 -10.92 -28.81 -8.69
CA THR A 302 -10.03 -29.67 -9.53
C THR A 302 -10.45 -31.14 -9.54
N LYS A 303 -11.30 -31.58 -8.60
CA LYS A 303 -11.94 -32.90 -8.69
C LYS A 303 -13.08 -32.98 -9.72
N ALA A 304 -13.42 -31.86 -10.37
CA ALA A 304 -14.53 -31.68 -11.30
C ALA A 304 -14.06 -31.09 -12.66
N GLU A 305 -12.83 -31.41 -13.08
CA GLU A 305 -12.05 -30.84 -14.22
C GLU A 305 -12.75 -30.72 -15.60
N ASN A 306 -13.97 -31.24 -15.78
CA ASN A 306 -14.70 -31.20 -17.06
C ASN A 306 -15.83 -30.17 -17.13
N VAL A 307 -16.01 -29.31 -16.12
CA VAL A 307 -17.14 -28.35 -16.09
C VAL A 307 -16.71 -26.95 -16.57
N LYS A 308 -17.13 -26.53 -17.76
CA LYS A 308 -16.99 -25.14 -18.21
C LYS A 308 -17.68 -24.18 -17.22
N GLY A 309 -17.01 -23.09 -16.85
CA GLY A 309 -17.55 -22.07 -15.95
C GLY A 309 -17.39 -22.37 -14.46
N TYR A 310 -16.50 -23.31 -14.10
CA TYR A 310 -16.25 -23.70 -12.72
C TYR A 310 -15.71 -22.55 -11.85
N GLU A 311 -15.10 -21.54 -12.47
CA GLU A 311 -14.55 -20.36 -11.82
C GLU A 311 -15.62 -19.61 -11.02
N ARG A 312 -16.89 -19.73 -11.45
CA ARG A 312 -18.05 -19.14 -10.76
C ARG A 312 -18.31 -19.77 -9.37
N TYR A 313 -17.80 -20.98 -9.12
CA TYR A 313 -18.01 -21.69 -7.84
C TYR A 313 -16.87 -21.46 -6.83
N VAL A 314 -15.76 -20.84 -7.23
CA VAL A 314 -14.61 -20.59 -6.34
C VAL A 314 -15.04 -19.77 -5.12
N PHE A 315 -15.79 -18.69 -5.32
CA PHE A 315 -16.19 -17.79 -4.23
C PHE A 315 -17.28 -18.35 -3.31
N PRO A 316 -18.35 -19.01 -3.81
CA PRO A 316 -19.28 -19.73 -2.95
C PRO A 316 -18.60 -20.80 -2.10
N LEU A 317 -17.69 -21.58 -2.67
CA LEU A 317 -16.96 -22.61 -1.93
C LEU A 317 -16.01 -21.99 -0.91
N ALA A 318 -15.32 -20.91 -1.27
CA ALA A 318 -14.51 -20.13 -0.35
C ALA A 318 -15.34 -19.58 0.83
N TYR A 319 -16.54 -19.06 0.55
CA TYR A 319 -17.45 -18.54 1.57
C TYR A 319 -17.92 -19.64 2.53
N ILE A 320 -18.37 -20.78 1.98
CA ILE A 320 -18.78 -21.95 2.77
C ILE A 320 -17.61 -22.45 3.62
N TYR A 321 -16.42 -22.54 3.05
CA TYR A 321 -15.23 -22.96 3.77
C TYR A 321 -14.89 -22.00 4.91
N ALA A 322 -14.89 -20.69 4.67
CA ALA A 322 -14.68 -19.68 5.69
C ALA A 322 -15.72 -19.80 6.82
N CYS A 323 -17.00 -19.95 6.51
CA CYS A 323 -18.05 -20.17 7.51
C CYS A 323 -17.82 -21.44 8.34
N ARG A 324 -17.37 -22.53 7.72
CA ARG A 324 -17.03 -23.76 8.43
C ARG A 324 -15.84 -23.58 9.39
N GLN A 325 -14.85 -22.77 9.01
CA GLN A 325 -13.70 -22.49 9.87
C GLN A 325 -14.04 -21.58 11.04
N ILE A 326 -14.91 -20.58 10.84
CA ILE A 326 -15.46 -19.73 11.91
C ILE A 326 -16.14 -20.59 12.98
N ALA A 327 -16.92 -21.60 12.59
CA ALA A 327 -17.60 -22.50 13.51
C ALA A 327 -16.67 -23.47 14.27
N ARG A 328 -15.44 -23.70 13.78
CA ARG A 328 -14.53 -24.75 14.29
C ARG A 328 -13.35 -24.24 15.09
N ILE A 329 -12.81 -23.05 14.76
CA ILE A 329 -11.48 -22.62 15.21
C ILE A 329 -11.56 -21.37 16.10
N LYS A 330 -10.68 -21.29 17.11
CA LYS A 330 -10.41 -20.08 17.91
C LYS A 330 -9.93 -18.84 17.10
N ARG A 331 -9.61 -18.97 15.81
CA ARG A 331 -9.17 -17.88 14.90
C ARG A 331 -10.34 -17.28 14.09
N ALA A 332 -11.54 -17.24 14.69
CA ALA A 332 -12.76 -16.79 14.02
C ALA A 332 -12.57 -15.44 13.31
N ASN A 333 -11.92 -14.46 13.95
CA ASN A 333 -11.77 -13.11 13.43
C ASN A 333 -11.08 -13.03 12.05
N SER A 334 -10.01 -13.80 11.80
CA SER A 334 -9.33 -13.79 10.49
C SER A 334 -10.24 -14.37 9.40
N TYR A 335 -10.99 -15.43 9.72
CA TYR A 335 -11.93 -16.02 8.77
C TYR A 335 -13.20 -15.17 8.56
N GLU A 336 -13.66 -14.48 9.59
CA GLU A 336 -14.74 -13.47 9.48
C GLU A 336 -14.33 -12.32 8.56
N PHE A 337 -13.09 -11.83 8.71
CA PHE A 337 -12.58 -10.81 7.81
C PHE A 337 -12.47 -11.35 6.38
N VAL A 338 -11.90 -12.54 6.17
CA VAL A 338 -11.83 -13.18 4.85
C VAL A 338 -13.20 -13.36 4.22
N LYS A 339 -14.19 -13.82 5.00
CA LYS A 339 -15.58 -13.93 4.57
C LYS A 339 -16.12 -12.59 4.06
N SER A 340 -15.82 -11.48 4.76
CA SER A 340 -16.26 -10.14 4.35
C SER A 340 -15.64 -9.61 3.05
N LEU A 341 -14.56 -10.24 2.57
CA LEU A 341 -13.90 -9.91 1.29
C LEU A 341 -14.47 -10.67 0.10
N ILE A 342 -15.33 -11.66 0.37
CA ILE A 342 -16.00 -12.46 -0.65
C ILE A 342 -17.32 -11.77 -0.98
N PRO A 343 -17.59 -11.46 -2.25
CA PRO A 343 -18.80 -10.76 -2.63
C PRO A 343 -20.04 -11.65 -2.47
N ASP A 344 -21.16 -11.03 -2.10
CA ASP A 344 -22.47 -11.71 -2.03
C ASP A 344 -22.98 -12.10 -3.43
N ASN A 345 -22.60 -11.32 -4.46
CA ASN A 345 -22.93 -11.58 -5.85
C ASN A 345 -21.79 -12.31 -6.57
N LEU A 346 -22.11 -13.45 -7.20
CA LEU A 346 -21.20 -14.27 -8.01
C LEU A 346 -20.49 -13.50 -9.14
N ASP A 347 -21.11 -12.41 -9.61
CA ASP A 347 -20.57 -11.58 -10.69
C ASP A 347 -19.68 -10.44 -10.22
N SER A 348 -19.66 -10.15 -8.93
CA SER A 348 -18.76 -9.15 -8.37
C SER A 348 -17.36 -9.72 -8.13
N PRO A 349 -16.31 -8.89 -8.25
CA PRO A 349 -14.96 -9.29 -7.89
C PRO A 349 -14.78 -9.40 -6.38
N SER A 350 -13.89 -10.30 -5.94
CA SER A 350 -13.42 -10.35 -4.56
C SER A 350 -12.21 -9.44 -4.34
N SER A 351 -11.97 -9.08 -3.08
CA SER A 351 -10.77 -8.34 -2.68
C SER A 351 -9.71 -9.24 -2.01
N LEU A 352 -9.85 -10.57 -2.12
CA LEU A 352 -8.96 -11.52 -1.42
C LEU A 352 -7.50 -11.35 -1.82
N SER A 353 -7.24 -11.22 -3.11
CA SER A 353 -5.87 -11.08 -3.62
C SER A 353 -5.32 -9.66 -3.40
N ASP A 354 -6.20 -8.67 -3.34
CA ASP A 354 -5.83 -7.29 -3.03
C ASP A 354 -5.39 -7.17 -1.56
N VAL A 355 -6.14 -7.77 -0.64
CA VAL A 355 -5.80 -7.76 0.79
C VAL A 355 -4.50 -8.52 1.06
N ASP A 356 -4.25 -9.68 0.45
CA ASP A 356 -2.97 -10.39 0.62
C ASP A 356 -1.78 -9.49 0.20
N ARG A 357 -1.88 -8.83 -0.96
CA ARG A 357 -0.86 -7.90 -1.44
C ARG A 357 -0.69 -6.69 -0.53
N LEU A 358 -1.80 -6.10 -0.09
CA LEU A 358 -1.78 -4.93 0.77
C LEU A 358 -1.12 -5.25 2.11
N ILE A 359 -1.38 -6.44 2.68
CA ILE A 359 -0.70 -6.90 3.89
C ILE A 359 0.81 -7.05 3.66
N LYS A 360 1.25 -7.56 2.50
CA LYS A 360 2.69 -7.65 2.17
C LYS A 360 3.34 -6.26 2.06
N ILE A 361 2.64 -5.29 1.46
CA ILE A 361 3.10 -3.89 1.34
C ILE A 361 3.24 -3.28 2.75
N ILE A 362 2.20 -3.36 3.58
CA ILE A 362 2.17 -2.87 4.96
C ILE A 362 3.21 -3.58 5.85
N GLY A 363 3.44 -4.87 5.60
CA GLY A 363 4.47 -5.65 6.28
C GLY A 363 5.90 -5.27 5.88
N GLY A 364 6.08 -4.47 4.82
CA GLY A 364 7.38 -3.95 4.41
C GLY A 364 8.44 -5.03 4.15
N GLY A 365 8.05 -6.25 3.76
CA GLY A 365 8.97 -7.39 3.55
C GLY A 365 9.26 -8.25 4.80
N VAL A 366 8.66 -7.94 5.94
CA VAL A 366 8.82 -8.72 7.19
C VAL A 366 7.75 -9.80 7.35
N ILE A 367 6.55 -9.53 6.84
CA ILE A 367 5.35 -10.40 6.90
C ILE A 367 5.20 -11.11 5.58
#